data_AF-A0AAD7G4X6-F1
#
_entry.id   AF-A0AAD7G4X6-F1
#
_cell.length_a   1.000
_cell.length_b   1.000
_cell.length_c   1.000
_cell.angle_alpha   90.00
_cell.angle_beta   90.00
_cell.angle_gamma   90.00
#
_symmetry.space_group_name_H-M   'P 1'
#
loop_
_entity.id
_entity.type
_entity.pdbx_description
1 polymer ?
#
loop_
_entity_poly.entity_id
_entity_poly.type
_entity_poly.pdbx_seq_one_letter_code
_entity_poly.pdbx_strand_id
1 'polypeptide(L)'
;MVPDAACIYEAWTAAMDDIADVEGLQSTFVLNTIPKSAASVSKNNGVGNIWDVDDTQSLTILWQLSTNWGTAVNDLRMANWATKFLDYHHRIQGMDLASDFLYMGDAGEFQNPFLGMPLDNVQKMREIRAAYDLQGVFTHLNWGGFKLGAWADSVC
;
A
#
# COMPACT_ATOMS: atom_id res chain seq x y z
N MET A 1 -8.30 18.20 13.74
CA MET A 1 -7.72 18.60 12.45
C MET A 1 -7.63 17.33 11.62
N VAL A 2 -8.25 17.29 10.44
CA VAL A 2 -8.08 16.13 9.56
C VAL A 2 -6.66 16.22 8.99
N PRO A 3 -5.81 15.17 9.11
CA PRO A 3 -4.45 15.24 8.60
C PRO A 3 -4.47 15.40 7.07
N ASP A 4 -3.89 16.48 6.57
CA ASP A 4 -3.56 16.60 5.15
C ASP A 4 -2.15 16.05 4.88
N ALA A 5 -1.74 15.99 3.61
CA ALA A 5 -0.42 15.48 3.24
C ALA A 5 0.75 16.26 3.88
N ALA A 6 0.56 17.55 4.19
CA ALA A 6 1.57 18.35 4.86
C ALA A 6 1.73 17.93 6.32
N CYS A 7 0.62 17.67 7.02
CA CYS A 7 0.63 17.16 8.40
C CYS A 7 1.35 15.81 8.51
N ILE A 8 1.13 14.89 7.56
CA ILE A 8 1.82 13.59 7.54
C ILE A 8 3.32 13.78 7.27
N TYR A 9 3.69 14.69 6.35
CA TYR A 9 5.10 14.99 6.06
C TYR A 9 5.83 15.61 7.26
N GLU A 10 5.20 16.53 7.98
CA GLU A 10 5.75 17.10 9.22
C GLU A 10 5.90 16.04 10.31
N ALA A 11 4.91 15.15 10.47
CA ALA A 11 4.98 14.03 11.39
C ALA A 11 6.11 13.06 11.01
N TRP A 12 6.30 12.78 9.73
CA TRP A 12 7.42 11.97 9.23
C TRP A 12 8.75 12.62 9.54
N THR A 13 8.87 13.93 9.28
CA THR A 13 10.09 14.70 9.57
C THR A 13 10.46 14.61 11.06
N ALA A 14 9.48 14.77 11.95
CA ALA A 14 9.69 14.61 13.40
C ALA A 14 10.05 13.18 13.79
N ALA A 15 9.40 12.18 13.18
CA ALA A 15 9.67 10.76 13.44
C ALA A 15 11.07 10.32 12.99
N MET A 16 11.77 11.12 12.18
CA MET A 16 13.16 10.84 11.81
C MET A 16 14.13 10.95 12.98
N ASP A 17 13.82 11.77 14.00
CA ASP A 17 14.67 11.93 15.17
C ASP A 17 14.83 10.61 15.95
N ASP A 18 13.79 9.75 15.95
CA ASP A 18 13.78 8.44 16.63
C ASP A 18 14.78 7.43 16.06
N ILE A 19 15.27 7.68 14.84
CA ILE A 19 16.14 6.77 14.09
C ILE A 19 17.40 7.47 13.55
N ALA A 20 17.66 8.72 13.95
CA ALA A 20 18.78 9.51 13.45
C ALA A 20 20.17 8.89 13.71
N ASP A 21 20.28 7.99 14.69
CA ASP A 21 21.50 7.25 15.02
C ASP A 21 21.72 6.00 14.15
N VAL A 22 20.78 5.63 13.28
CA VAL A 22 20.89 4.45 12.42
C VAL A 22 21.97 4.66 11.37
N GLU A 23 22.98 3.80 11.38
CA GLU A 23 24.07 3.83 10.43
C GLU A 23 23.59 3.66 8.99
N GLY A 24 24.06 4.53 8.09
CA GLY A 24 23.74 4.47 6.67
C GLY A 24 22.28 4.80 6.35
N LEU A 25 21.57 5.44 7.27
CA LEU A 25 20.17 5.82 7.08
C LEU A 25 19.99 6.78 5.89
N GLN A 26 19.15 6.38 4.94
CA GLN A 26 18.58 7.26 3.94
C GLN A 26 17.08 7.03 3.90
N SER A 27 16.31 8.07 4.17
CA SER A 27 14.85 7.99 4.23
C SER A 27 14.24 8.96 3.22
N THR A 28 13.30 8.45 2.44
CA THR A 28 12.55 9.22 1.45
C THR A 28 11.06 9.08 1.75
N PHE A 29 10.38 10.21 1.97
CA PHE A 29 8.93 10.26 1.98
C PHE A 29 8.43 10.43 0.54
N VAL A 30 7.80 9.39 0.02
CA VAL A 30 7.40 9.35 -1.39
C VAL A 30 5.92 9.68 -1.50
N LEU A 31 5.58 10.59 -2.41
CA LEU A 31 4.21 10.95 -2.77
C LEU A 31 3.98 10.64 -4.25
N ASN A 32 3.13 9.66 -4.52
CA ASN A 32 2.67 9.32 -5.86
C ASN A 32 1.25 9.85 -6.06
N THR A 33 1.03 10.56 -7.16
CA THR A 33 -0.27 11.17 -7.46
C THR A 33 -1.05 10.34 -8.47
N ILE A 34 -2.34 10.14 -8.19
CA ILE A 34 -3.31 9.58 -9.12
C ILE A 34 -4.32 10.69 -9.42
N PRO A 35 -4.18 11.41 -10.55
CA PRO A 35 -5.15 12.41 -10.93
C PRO A 35 -6.46 11.75 -11.34
N LYS A 36 -7.59 12.46 -11.15
CA LYS A 36 -8.92 12.02 -11.63
C LYS A 36 -8.89 11.49 -13.06
N SER A 37 -8.21 12.18 -13.97
CA SER A 37 -8.11 11.80 -15.37
C SER A 37 -7.51 10.40 -15.59
N ALA A 38 -6.59 9.96 -14.73
CA ALA A 38 -6.04 8.62 -14.76
C ALA A 38 -7.05 7.57 -14.25
N ALA A 39 -7.75 7.87 -13.15
CA ALA A 39 -8.80 7.00 -12.61
C ALA A 39 -9.96 6.83 -13.61
N SER A 40 -10.40 7.91 -14.27
CA SER A 40 -11.49 7.90 -15.24
C SER A 40 -11.22 7.01 -16.46
N VAL A 41 -9.97 6.74 -16.83
CA VAL A 41 -9.67 5.83 -17.97
C VAL A 41 -10.24 4.44 -17.69
N SER A 42 -10.10 3.94 -16.46
CA SER A 42 -10.60 2.62 -16.08
C SER A 42 -12.12 2.52 -16.21
N LYS A 43 -12.84 3.60 -15.93
CA LYS A 43 -14.31 3.66 -16.00
C LYS A 43 -14.83 3.74 -17.44
N ASN A 44 -14.02 4.22 -18.39
CA ASN A 44 -14.44 4.51 -19.76
C ASN A 44 -13.84 3.58 -20.84
N ASN A 45 -12.89 2.70 -20.49
CA ASN A 45 -12.22 1.82 -21.44
C ASN A 45 -13.05 0.58 -21.86
N GLY A 46 -14.22 0.35 -21.25
CA GLY A 46 -15.10 -0.79 -21.51
C GLY A 46 -14.69 -2.12 -20.85
N VAL A 47 -13.56 -2.17 -20.13
CA VAL A 47 -13.04 -3.38 -19.46
C VAL A 47 -12.77 -3.19 -17.95
N GLY A 48 -12.60 -1.97 -17.47
CA GLY A 48 -12.31 -1.68 -16.07
C GLY A 48 -10.81 -1.68 -15.70
N ASN A 49 -10.55 -1.71 -14.40
CA ASN A 49 -9.25 -1.95 -13.77
C ASN A 49 -9.46 -2.73 -12.46
N ILE A 50 -8.48 -3.55 -12.05
CA ILE A 50 -8.57 -4.41 -10.86
C ILE A 50 -8.73 -3.64 -9.54
N TRP A 51 -8.14 -2.44 -9.43
CA TRP A 51 -8.14 -1.62 -8.23
C TRP A 51 -9.43 -0.82 -8.06
N ASP A 52 -10.12 -0.54 -9.17
CA ASP A 52 -11.37 0.23 -9.22
C ASP A 52 -11.34 1.57 -8.47
N VAL A 53 -10.17 2.24 -8.46
CA VAL A 53 -10.00 3.56 -7.83
C VAL A 53 -11.06 4.54 -8.33
N ASP A 54 -11.75 5.19 -7.39
CA ASP A 54 -12.80 6.14 -7.69
C ASP A 54 -12.26 7.40 -8.39
N ASP A 55 -13.07 7.97 -9.28
CA ASP A 55 -12.78 9.21 -10.01
C ASP A 55 -13.62 10.40 -9.53
N THR A 56 -14.33 10.27 -8.40
CA THR A 56 -15.01 11.40 -7.75
C THR A 56 -14.04 12.41 -7.15
N GLN A 57 -12.89 11.96 -6.64
CA GLN A 57 -11.85 12.81 -6.08
C GLN A 57 -11.02 13.46 -7.21
N SER A 58 -10.65 14.73 -7.03
CA SER A 58 -9.82 15.45 -8.02
C SER A 58 -8.39 14.90 -8.08
N LEU A 59 -7.86 14.45 -6.95
CA LEU A 59 -6.50 13.96 -6.78
C LEU A 59 -6.43 12.98 -5.61
N THR A 60 -6.02 11.74 -5.89
CA THR A 60 -5.64 10.79 -4.85
C THR A 60 -4.12 10.82 -4.69
N ILE A 61 -3.64 10.89 -3.45
CA ILE A 61 -2.21 10.86 -3.13
C ILE A 61 -1.93 9.55 -2.41
N LEU A 62 -1.07 8.72 -3.02
CA LEU A 62 -0.46 7.59 -2.34
C LEU A 62 0.82 8.09 -1.68
N TRP A 63 1.01 7.72 -0.42
CA TRP A 63 2.23 8.03 0.29
C TRP A 63 2.85 6.76 0.86
N GLN A 64 4.18 6.73 0.92
CA GLN A 64 4.93 5.58 1.41
C GLN A 64 6.26 6.02 2.04
N LEU A 65 6.80 5.15 2.89
CA LEU A 65 8.14 5.29 3.44
C LEU A 65 9.09 4.45 2.58
N SER A 66 10.07 5.09 1.96
CA SER A 66 11.16 4.40 1.27
C SER A 66 12.46 4.68 2.03
N THR A 67 12.80 3.77 2.94
CA THR A 67 13.92 3.93 3.86
C THR A 67 14.91 2.79 3.68
N ASN A 68 16.18 3.13 3.56
CA ASN A 68 17.29 2.18 3.56
C ASN A 68 18.25 2.49 4.72
N TRP A 69 18.99 1.48 5.16
CA TRP A 69 19.96 1.56 6.23
C TRP A 69 21.13 0.60 5.97
N GLY A 70 22.26 0.83 6.62
CA GLY A 70 23.52 0.17 6.28
C GLY A 70 23.70 -1.24 6.85
N THR A 71 22.95 -1.62 7.89
CA THR A 71 23.24 -2.84 8.67
C THR A 71 22.00 -3.66 9.05
N ALA A 72 22.09 -4.98 8.90
CA ALA A 72 20.99 -5.90 9.22
C ALA A 72 20.58 -5.91 10.71
N VAL A 73 21.48 -5.46 11.60
CA VAL A 73 21.19 -5.35 13.05
C VAL A 73 20.01 -4.41 13.32
N ASN A 74 19.77 -3.44 12.43
CA ASN A 74 18.68 -2.48 12.57
C ASN A 74 17.36 -2.94 11.92
N ASP A 75 17.31 -4.08 11.22
CA ASP A 75 16.13 -4.50 10.44
C ASP A 75 14.84 -4.50 11.26
N LEU A 76 14.87 -5.13 12.45
CA LEU A 76 13.70 -5.18 13.33
C LEU A 76 13.34 -3.80 13.90
N ARG A 77 14.32 -2.94 14.16
CA ARG A 77 14.06 -1.58 14.65
C ARG A 77 13.36 -0.76 13.56
N MET A 78 13.86 -0.83 12.34
CA MET A 78 13.35 -0.09 11.19
C MET A 78 11.95 -0.57 10.77
N ALA A 79 11.73 -1.89 10.72
CA ALA A 79 10.41 -2.47 10.44
C ALA A 79 9.37 -2.03 11.49
N ASN A 80 9.73 -2.04 12.76
CA ASN A 80 8.85 -1.59 13.84
C ASN A 80 8.58 -0.08 13.80
N TRP A 81 9.59 0.73 13.49
CA TRP A 81 9.44 2.17 13.32
C TRP A 81 8.44 2.50 12.20
N ALA A 82 8.63 1.90 11.02
CA ALA A 82 7.75 2.11 9.88
C ALA A 82 6.31 1.65 10.15
N THR A 83 6.13 0.47 10.74
CA THR A 83 4.80 -0.07 11.07
C THR A 83 4.08 0.81 12.08
N LYS A 84 4.76 1.26 13.14
CA LYS A 84 4.18 2.17 14.14
C LYS A 84 3.77 3.51 13.53
N PHE A 85 4.58 4.06 12.63
CA PHE A 85 4.28 5.31 11.94
C PHE A 85 3.02 5.18 11.09
N LEU A 86 2.92 4.11 10.29
CA LEU A 86 1.76 3.81 9.45
C LEU A 86 0.49 3.58 10.31
N ASP A 87 0.58 2.73 11.32
CA ASP A 87 -0.54 2.40 12.21
C ASP A 87 -1.09 3.62 12.96
N TYR A 88 -0.21 4.53 13.40
CA TYR A 88 -0.63 5.77 14.02
C TYR A 88 -1.49 6.58 13.05
N HIS A 89 -1.00 6.79 11.82
CA HIS A 89 -1.71 7.57 10.81
C HIS A 89 -3.03 6.91 10.40
N HIS A 90 -3.07 5.58 10.19
CA HIS A 90 -4.33 4.87 9.92
C HIS A 90 -5.36 5.04 11.04
N ARG A 91 -4.94 5.14 12.32
CA ARG A 91 -5.86 5.37 13.45
C ARG A 91 -6.39 6.80 13.54
N ILE A 92 -5.59 7.79 13.15
CA ILE A 92 -5.95 9.22 13.30
C ILE A 92 -6.58 9.83 12.05
N GLN A 93 -6.53 9.12 10.93
CA GLN A 93 -7.18 9.50 9.68
C GLN A 93 -8.71 9.47 9.88
N GLY A 94 -9.31 10.65 10.03
CA GLY A 94 -10.75 10.83 9.93
C GLY A 94 -11.20 10.52 8.50
N MET A 95 -12.20 9.66 8.37
CA MET A 95 -12.61 8.97 7.13
C MET A 95 -12.86 9.87 5.92
N ASP A 96 -13.10 11.17 6.10
CA ASP A 96 -13.53 12.06 5.02
C ASP A 96 -12.42 12.48 4.02
N LEU A 97 -11.14 12.40 4.42
CA LEU A 97 -9.99 12.66 3.51
C LEU A 97 -9.13 11.41 3.26
N ALA A 98 -9.38 10.35 4.01
CA ALA A 98 -8.62 9.11 3.93
C ALA A 98 -9.21 8.19 2.86
N SER A 99 -8.35 7.46 2.16
CA SER A 99 -8.78 6.38 1.29
C SER A 99 -8.26 5.06 1.85
N ASP A 100 -9.12 4.05 1.90
CA ASP A 100 -8.72 2.67 2.23
C ASP A 100 -7.95 1.99 1.07
N PHE A 101 -7.75 2.71 -0.04
CA PHE A 101 -7.02 2.20 -1.18
C PHE A 101 -5.54 2.00 -0.86
N LEU A 102 -5.08 0.75 -0.97
CA LEU A 102 -3.69 0.35 -0.82
C LEU A 102 -3.11 -0.07 -2.18
N TYR A 103 -2.08 0.65 -2.61
CA TYR A 103 -1.38 0.31 -3.84
C TYR A 103 -0.46 -0.89 -3.63
N MET A 104 -0.87 -2.02 -4.20
CA MET A 104 -0.19 -3.32 -4.06
C MET A 104 1.31 -3.29 -4.44
N GLY A 105 1.74 -2.42 -5.35
CA GLY A 105 3.15 -2.34 -5.75
C GLY A 105 4.09 -1.83 -4.66
N ASP A 106 3.54 -1.02 -3.74
CA ASP A 106 4.30 -0.31 -2.70
C ASP A 106 3.87 -0.71 -1.28
N ALA A 107 2.96 -1.69 -1.16
CA ALA A 107 2.47 -2.15 0.13
C ALA A 107 3.56 -2.93 0.90
N GLY A 108 3.65 -2.68 2.20
CA GLY A 108 4.52 -3.44 3.09
C GLY A 108 4.00 -4.87 3.31
N GLU A 109 4.88 -5.80 3.69
CA GLU A 109 4.54 -7.22 3.89
C GLU A 109 3.43 -7.47 4.93
N PHE A 110 3.14 -6.48 5.78
CA PHE A 110 2.09 -6.52 6.81
C PHE A 110 0.76 -5.89 6.35
N GLN A 111 0.71 -5.28 5.16
CA GLN A 111 -0.49 -4.66 4.62
C GLN A 111 -1.17 -5.62 3.65
N ASN A 112 -2.49 -5.79 3.76
CA ASN A 112 -3.26 -6.58 2.80
C ASN A 112 -3.90 -5.68 1.73
N PRO A 113 -3.33 -5.54 0.52
CA PRO A 113 -3.86 -4.64 -0.50
C PRO A 113 -5.18 -5.13 -1.10
N PHE A 114 -5.54 -6.42 -0.93
CA PHE A 114 -6.80 -6.96 -1.45
C PHE A 114 -8.03 -6.45 -0.68
N LEU A 115 -7.87 -5.98 0.56
CA LEU A 115 -8.97 -5.42 1.35
C LEU A 115 -9.52 -4.11 0.76
N GLY A 116 -8.69 -3.35 0.05
CA GLY A 116 -9.10 -2.11 -0.62
C GLY A 116 -9.65 -2.32 -2.03
N MET A 117 -9.75 -3.56 -2.52
CA MET A 117 -10.26 -3.88 -3.86
C MET A 117 -11.71 -4.36 -3.80
N PRO A 118 -12.53 -4.13 -4.84
CA PRO A 118 -13.86 -4.72 -4.92
C PRO A 118 -13.82 -6.24 -4.84
N LEU A 119 -14.72 -6.84 -4.05
CA LEU A 119 -14.78 -8.29 -3.84
C LEU A 119 -14.95 -9.05 -5.16
N ASP A 120 -15.77 -8.56 -6.08
CA ASP A 120 -15.98 -9.18 -7.39
C ASP A 120 -14.69 -9.22 -8.22
N ASN A 121 -13.83 -8.19 -8.11
CA ASN A 121 -12.54 -8.17 -8.77
C ASN A 121 -11.59 -9.20 -8.16
N VAL A 122 -11.55 -9.29 -6.82
CA VAL A 122 -10.75 -10.29 -6.11
C VAL A 122 -11.20 -11.71 -6.46
N GLN A 123 -12.51 -11.95 -6.51
CA GLN A 123 -13.08 -13.22 -6.92
C GLN A 123 -12.70 -13.54 -8.37
N LYS A 124 -12.79 -12.57 -9.28
CA LYS A 124 -12.41 -12.77 -10.68
C LYS A 124 -10.94 -13.15 -10.83
N MET A 125 -10.06 -12.51 -10.06
CA MET A 125 -8.64 -12.85 -10.01
C MET A 125 -8.42 -14.30 -9.53
N ARG A 126 -9.17 -14.76 -8.52
CA ARG A 126 -9.10 -16.15 -8.03
C ARG A 126 -9.56 -17.17 -9.08
N GLU A 127 -10.64 -16.87 -9.82
CA GLU A 127 -11.10 -17.71 -10.93
C GLU A 127 -10.03 -17.85 -12.02
N ILE A 128 -9.40 -16.74 -12.39
CA ILE A 128 -8.32 -16.72 -13.39
C ILE A 128 -7.13 -17.55 -12.89
N ARG A 129 -6.71 -17.38 -11.64
CA ARG A 129 -5.67 -18.23 -11.02
C ARG A 129 -6.05 -19.71 -11.11
N ALA A 130 -7.29 -20.07 -10.75
CA ALA A 130 -7.74 -21.45 -10.81
C ALA A 130 -7.75 -22.02 -12.24
N ALA A 131 -7.98 -21.19 -13.26
CA ALA A 131 -7.95 -21.64 -14.65
C ALA A 131 -6.53 -21.80 -15.22
N TYR A 132 -5.58 -20.95 -14.81
CA TYR A 132 -4.26 -20.85 -15.47
C TYR A 132 -3.07 -21.26 -14.59
N ASP A 133 -3.19 -21.23 -13.26
CA ASP A 133 -2.15 -21.63 -12.30
C ASP A 133 -2.67 -22.74 -11.36
N LEU A 134 -3.17 -23.83 -11.97
CA LEU A 134 -3.77 -24.98 -11.27
C LEU A 134 -2.86 -25.59 -10.21
N GLN A 135 -1.55 -25.55 -10.43
CA GLN A 135 -0.55 -26.10 -9.51
C GLN A 135 0.02 -25.07 -8.54
N GLY A 136 -0.46 -23.82 -8.58
CA GLY A 136 0.02 -22.74 -7.72
C GLY A 136 1.51 -22.45 -7.91
N VAL A 137 2.05 -22.64 -9.11
CA VAL A 137 3.48 -22.49 -9.42
C VAL A 137 3.99 -21.12 -8.98
N PHE A 138 3.23 -20.07 -9.23
CA PHE A 138 3.62 -18.71 -8.81
C PHE A 138 3.51 -18.52 -7.31
N THR A 139 2.62 -19.25 -6.64
CA THR A 139 2.46 -19.22 -5.18
C THR A 139 3.59 -19.98 -4.48
N HIS A 140 4.03 -21.11 -5.04
CA HIS A 140 5.00 -22.00 -4.40
C HIS A 140 6.45 -21.72 -4.79
N LEU A 141 6.72 -21.42 -6.06
CA LEU A 141 8.08 -21.27 -6.58
C LEU A 141 8.59 -19.82 -6.59
N ASN A 142 7.68 -18.84 -6.48
CA ASN A 142 8.07 -17.45 -6.31
C ASN A 142 7.68 -16.99 -4.91
N TRP A 143 8.67 -16.70 -4.08
CA TRP A 143 8.45 -16.31 -2.69
C TRP A 143 8.19 -14.80 -2.56
N GLY A 144 7.41 -14.40 -1.56
CA GLY A 144 7.07 -13.00 -1.27
C GLY A 144 6.02 -12.38 -2.20
N GLY A 145 5.80 -11.08 -2.04
CA GLY A 145 4.85 -10.28 -2.83
C GLY A 145 3.37 -10.63 -2.63
N PHE A 146 2.50 -9.80 -3.20
CA PHE A 146 1.05 -9.92 -3.06
C PHE A 146 0.47 -10.84 -4.14
N LYS A 147 0.71 -12.14 -3.98
CA LYS A 147 0.05 -13.16 -4.79
C LYS A 147 -1.29 -13.51 -4.18
N LEU A 148 -2.17 -14.09 -5.00
CA LEU A 148 -3.46 -14.63 -4.57
C LEU A 148 -3.26 -15.91 -3.74
N GLY A 149 -2.56 -15.83 -2.61
CA GLY A 149 -2.43 -16.89 -1.61
C GLY A 149 -3.21 -16.52 -0.36
N ALA A 150 -2.61 -16.76 0.82
CA ALA A 150 -3.23 -16.51 2.13
C ALA A 150 -3.85 -15.10 2.28
N TRP A 151 -3.22 -14.06 1.72
CA TRP A 151 -3.73 -12.68 1.76
C TRP A 151 -5.05 -12.50 1.03
N ALA A 152 -5.13 -12.99 -0.20
CA ALA A 152 -6.37 -12.93 -0.96
C ALA A 152 -7.43 -13.79 -0.27
N ASP A 153 -7.06 -14.98 0.21
CA ASP A 153 -7.97 -15.94 0.86
C ASP A 153 -8.58 -15.42 2.18
N SER A 154 -7.95 -14.44 2.83
CA SER A 154 -8.48 -13.77 4.03
C SER A 154 -9.57 -12.72 3.77
N VAL A 155 -9.79 -12.35 2.50
CA VAL A 155 -10.90 -11.48 2.11
C VAL A 155 -12.14 -12.37 1.93
N CYS A 156 -13.05 -12.33 2.91
CA CYS A 156 -14.28 -13.12 2.97
C CYS A 156 -15.42 -12.51 2.15
#